data_AF-A0A836D4E4-F1
#
_entry.id   AF-A0A836D4E4-F1
#
_cell.length_a   1.000
_cell.length_b   1.000
_cell.length_c   1.000
_cell.angle_alpha   90.00
_cell.angle_beta   90.00
_cell.angle_gamma   90.00
#
_symmetry.space_group_name_H-M   'P 1'
#
loop_
_entity.id
_entity.type
_entity.pdbx_description
1 polymer ?
#
loop_
_entity_poly.entity_id
_entity_poly.type
_entity_poly.pdbx_seq_one_letter_code
_entity_poly.pdbx_strand_id
1 'polypeptide(L)'
;MMGSVLPAEALVLKTGLKAPGLALAEVITSDILHSFLYGRWRNVLGEQLFEDKSHHASPKTAFTAEVLAQSFSGEVQKLSSLVLPAEVIIAQSSIPGEGLGIFSKTWIKAGTEMGPFTGRVIAPEHVDICKNNNLMWEVFNEDGTVRYFIDASQEDHRSWMTYIKCARNEQEQNLEVVQIGTSIFYKAIEMIPPDQELLVWYGNSHNTFLGIPGVPGLEEEQKKNKHGIIPLGSS
;
A
#
# COMPACT_ATOMS: atom_id res chain seq x y z
N MET A 1 15.94 28.70 -19.06
CA MET A 1 17.25 28.65 -19.76
C MET A 1 18.32 28.65 -18.68
N MET A 2 19.39 27.85 -18.84
CA MET A 2 20.35 27.33 -17.83
C MET A 2 19.79 26.10 -17.07
N GLY A 3 20.26 24.86 -17.22
CA GLY A 3 21.44 24.33 -17.90
C GLY A 3 22.57 24.09 -16.91
N SER A 4 22.68 22.86 -16.40
CA SER A 4 23.96 22.32 -15.92
C SER A 4 24.07 20.84 -16.31
N VAL A 5 25.12 20.59 -17.07
CA VAL A 5 25.61 19.32 -17.59
C VAL A 5 26.67 18.82 -16.61
N LEU A 6 26.86 17.49 -16.53
CA LEU A 6 28.12 16.72 -16.36
C LEU A 6 27.86 15.45 -15.52
N PRO A 7 28.64 14.36 -15.70
CA PRO A 7 29.02 13.69 -16.95
C PRO A 7 28.59 12.20 -16.92
N ALA A 8 28.32 11.65 -18.10
CA ALA A 8 28.12 10.22 -18.30
C ALA A 8 29.49 9.54 -18.50
N GLU A 9 29.92 8.72 -17.54
CA GLU A 9 30.81 7.56 -17.74
C GLU A 9 31.20 6.95 -16.38
N ALA A 10 30.58 5.82 -16.04
CA ALA A 10 31.23 4.68 -15.36
C ALA A 10 30.16 3.67 -14.93
N LEU A 11 29.69 2.82 -15.85
CA LEU A 11 29.38 1.42 -15.56
C LEU A 11 29.28 0.68 -16.91
N VAL A 12 30.44 0.25 -17.40
CA VAL A 12 30.53 -0.71 -18.49
C VAL A 12 30.04 -2.06 -17.97
N LEU A 13 28.82 -2.45 -18.35
CA LEU A 13 28.39 -3.84 -18.32
C LEU A 13 28.23 -4.33 -19.76
N LYS A 14 28.88 -5.47 -19.99
CA LYS A 14 29.11 -6.11 -21.29
C LYS A 14 27.84 -6.27 -22.12
N THR A 15 28.00 -5.97 -23.40
CA THR A 15 27.06 -6.10 -24.51
C THR A 15 26.60 -7.54 -24.72
N GLY A 16 25.28 -7.73 -24.89
CA GLY A 16 24.75 -9.03 -25.31
C GLY A 16 23.22 -9.15 -25.33
N LEU A 17 22.51 -8.25 -26.02
CA LEU A 17 21.25 -8.46 -26.77
C LEU A 17 20.66 -7.09 -27.12
N LYS A 18 20.77 -6.70 -28.39
CA LYS A 18 20.30 -5.43 -28.93
C LYS A 18 18.80 -5.56 -29.25
N ALA A 19 17.93 -5.09 -28.35
CA ALA A 19 16.56 -4.72 -28.71
C ALA A 19 16.56 -3.23 -29.13
N PRO A 20 15.84 -2.84 -30.20
CA PRO A 20 15.80 -1.45 -30.62
C PRO A 20 15.07 -0.61 -29.56
N GLY A 21 15.57 0.60 -29.33
CA GLY A 21 15.11 1.49 -28.27
C GLY A 21 13.64 1.83 -28.41
N LEU A 22 12.82 1.13 -27.62
CA LEU A 22 11.46 1.52 -27.33
C LEU A 22 11.50 2.69 -26.33
N ALA A 23 10.69 3.71 -26.54
CA ALA A 23 10.53 4.77 -25.55
C ALA A 23 10.01 4.14 -24.24
N LEU A 24 10.34 4.67 -23.06
CA LEU A 24 9.84 4.11 -21.78
C LEU A 24 8.29 3.98 -21.76
N ALA A 25 7.59 4.84 -22.50
CA ALA A 25 6.14 4.77 -22.68
C ALA A 25 5.65 3.58 -23.53
N GLU A 26 6.50 2.96 -24.34
CA GLU A 26 6.22 1.71 -25.07
C GLU A 26 6.57 0.47 -24.23
N VAL A 27 7.35 0.63 -23.15
CA VAL A 27 7.71 -0.43 -22.20
C VAL A 27 6.64 -0.59 -21.11
N ILE A 28 5.99 0.50 -20.69
CA ILE A 28 4.87 0.46 -19.74
C ILE A 28 3.55 0.44 -20.54
N THR A 29 3.10 -0.75 -20.88
CA THR A 29 1.80 -0.92 -21.55
C THR A 29 0.64 -0.64 -20.59
N SER A 30 -0.54 -0.35 -21.15
CA SER A 30 -1.77 -0.19 -20.36
C SER A 30 -2.06 -1.43 -19.51
N ASP A 31 -1.76 -2.64 -20.01
CA ASP A 31 -1.98 -3.88 -19.26
C ASP A 31 -1.03 -4.02 -18.06
N ILE A 32 0.22 -3.58 -18.24
CA ILE A 32 1.21 -3.53 -17.16
C ILE A 32 0.70 -2.52 -16.12
N LEU A 33 0.38 -1.31 -16.52
CA LEU A 33 -0.11 -0.27 -15.62
C LEU A 33 -1.40 -0.71 -14.89
N HIS A 34 -2.35 -1.31 -15.61
CA HIS A 34 -3.59 -1.82 -15.04
C HIS A 34 -3.32 -2.95 -14.03
N SER A 35 -2.41 -3.88 -14.36
CA SER A 35 -2.01 -4.94 -13.43
C SER A 35 -1.34 -4.38 -12.17
N PHE A 36 -0.57 -3.29 -12.30
CA PHE A 36 0.04 -2.62 -11.16
C PHE A 36 -0.99 -1.91 -10.28
N LEU A 37 -1.93 -1.17 -10.88
CA LEU A 37 -2.93 -0.36 -10.15
C LEU A 37 -4.11 -1.19 -9.59
N TYR A 38 -4.53 -2.23 -10.30
CA TYR A 38 -5.75 -3.00 -9.96
C TYR A 38 -5.48 -4.49 -9.76
N GLY A 39 -4.25 -4.96 -9.98
CA GLY A 39 -3.91 -6.38 -9.93
C GLY A 39 -4.39 -7.14 -11.16
N ARG A 40 -4.08 -8.44 -11.19
CA ARG A 40 -4.85 -9.38 -12.02
C ARG A 40 -6.04 -9.84 -11.19
N TRP A 41 -7.24 -9.48 -11.63
CA TRP A 41 -8.48 -9.92 -11.02
C TRP A 41 -8.54 -11.46 -11.05
N ARG A 42 -8.41 -12.12 -9.89
CA ARG A 42 -8.81 -13.53 -9.74
C ARG A 42 -10.29 -13.53 -9.44
N ASN A 43 -11.10 -13.67 -10.49
CA ASN A 43 -12.54 -13.93 -10.42
C ASN A 43 -12.85 -14.97 -9.30
N VAL A 44 -13.53 -14.57 -8.24
CA VAL A 44 -14.16 -15.49 -7.27
C VAL A 44 -15.61 -15.83 -7.68
N LEU A 45 -16.11 -15.33 -8.81
CA LEU A 45 -17.43 -15.72 -9.30
C LEU A 45 -17.44 -15.92 -10.82
N GLY A 46 -17.57 -17.18 -11.23
CA GLY A 46 -18.23 -17.54 -12.48
C GLY A 46 -17.40 -17.53 -13.77
N GLU A 47 -16.51 -18.51 -13.95
CA GLU A 47 -16.25 -19.09 -15.28
C GLU A 47 -16.35 -20.61 -15.20
N GLN A 48 -17.58 -21.11 -15.10
CA GLN A 48 -17.98 -22.29 -15.84
C GLN A 48 -18.66 -21.77 -17.11
N LEU A 49 -18.05 -21.99 -18.28
CA LEU A 49 -18.72 -22.42 -19.51
C LEU A 49 -17.67 -22.59 -20.63
N PHE A 50 -17.43 -23.87 -20.96
CA PHE A 50 -16.91 -24.41 -22.22
C PHE A 50 -15.56 -23.91 -22.76
N GLU A 51 -14.52 -24.72 -22.52
CA GLU A 51 -13.67 -25.19 -23.62
C GLU A 51 -13.11 -26.60 -23.32
N ASP A 52 -12.74 -27.28 -24.39
CA ASP A 52 -12.96 -28.69 -24.70
C ASP A 52 -12.07 -29.71 -23.98
N LYS A 53 -12.54 -30.96 -23.91
CA LYS A 53 -11.79 -32.10 -23.40
C LYS A 53 -10.56 -32.38 -24.28
N SER A 54 -9.36 -32.19 -23.73
CA SER A 54 -8.26 -33.13 -24.00
C SER A 54 -7.30 -33.21 -22.81
N HIS A 55 -6.89 -34.44 -22.52
CA HIS A 55 -6.07 -34.84 -21.40
C HIS A 55 -4.69 -34.18 -21.44
N HIS A 56 -4.26 -33.54 -20.34
CA HIS A 56 -3.01 -33.85 -19.63
C HIS A 56 -3.01 -33.13 -18.27
N ALA A 57 -2.56 -33.86 -17.24
CA ALA A 57 -2.65 -33.49 -15.84
C ALA A 57 -1.88 -32.19 -15.48
N SER A 58 -2.50 -31.40 -14.58
CA SER A 58 -1.92 -30.45 -13.60
C SER A 58 -0.39 -30.44 -13.46
N PRO A 59 0.23 -29.25 -13.28
CA PRO A 59 0.36 -28.76 -11.91
C PRO A 59 -0.40 -27.45 -11.68
N LYS A 60 -1.33 -27.48 -10.72
CA LYS A 60 -1.56 -26.38 -9.79
C LYS A 60 -0.19 -25.80 -9.40
N THR A 61 0.10 -24.56 -9.76
CA THR A 61 1.28 -23.83 -9.27
C THR A 61 1.06 -23.46 -7.81
N ALA A 62 1.05 -24.46 -6.93
CA ALA A 62 1.65 -24.31 -5.63
C ALA A 62 3.15 -24.30 -5.89
N PHE A 63 3.74 -23.11 -5.92
CA PHE A 63 5.20 -22.98 -5.81
C PHE A 63 5.61 -23.77 -4.57
N THR A 64 6.43 -24.81 -4.74
CA THR A 64 6.84 -25.66 -3.61
C THR A 64 7.55 -24.79 -2.57
N ALA A 65 7.37 -25.10 -1.29
CA ALA A 65 7.97 -24.33 -0.18
C ALA A 65 9.49 -24.13 -0.33
N GLU A 66 10.15 -24.99 -1.11
CA GLU A 66 11.57 -24.92 -1.47
C GLU A 66 11.91 -23.71 -2.37
N VAL A 67 11.06 -23.35 -3.34
CA VAL A 67 11.32 -22.22 -4.24
C VAL A 67 11.07 -20.88 -3.55
N LEU A 68 10.12 -20.85 -2.60
CA LEU A 68 9.98 -19.73 -1.67
C LEU A 68 11.22 -19.63 -0.77
N ALA A 69 11.68 -20.73 -0.16
CA ALA A 69 12.85 -20.72 0.71
C ALA A 69 14.15 -20.26 0.00
N GLN A 70 14.31 -20.58 -1.29
CA GLN A 70 15.49 -20.19 -2.08
C GLN A 70 15.47 -18.71 -2.51
N SER A 71 14.30 -18.11 -2.73
CA SER A 71 14.17 -16.69 -3.10
C SER A 71 14.34 -15.74 -1.90
N PHE A 72 14.23 -16.28 -0.68
CA PHE A 72 14.12 -15.51 0.56
C PHE A 72 15.19 -15.86 1.59
N SER A 73 16.36 -16.41 1.23
CA SER A 73 17.32 -16.95 2.22
C SER A 73 17.71 -15.99 3.36
N GLY A 74 17.72 -14.66 3.13
CA GLY A 74 17.91 -13.64 4.18
C GLY A 74 16.62 -13.28 4.93
N GLU A 75 15.47 -13.37 4.28
CA GLU A 75 14.15 -13.08 4.84
C GLU A 75 13.62 -14.25 5.70
N VAL A 76 13.97 -15.50 5.36
CA VAL A 76 13.56 -16.72 6.09
C VAL A 76 14.06 -16.72 7.53
N GLN A 77 15.28 -16.23 7.79
CA GLN A 77 15.78 -16.04 9.16
C GLN A 77 15.01 -14.93 9.90
N LYS A 78 14.64 -13.86 9.20
CA LYS A 78 13.90 -12.71 9.74
C LYS A 78 12.44 -13.03 10.07
N LEU A 79 11.82 -13.94 9.31
CA LEU A 79 10.48 -14.45 9.58
C LEU A 79 10.44 -15.35 10.82
N SER A 80 11.55 -16.02 11.16
CA SER A 80 11.58 -16.94 12.31
C SER A 80 11.39 -16.25 13.67
N SER A 81 11.72 -14.95 13.77
CA SER A 81 11.49 -14.14 14.97
C SER A 81 10.17 -13.37 14.96
N LEU A 82 9.41 -13.42 13.87
CA LEU A 82 8.16 -12.66 13.72
C LEU A 82 7.03 -13.38 14.47
N VAL A 83 6.44 -12.70 15.46
CA VAL A 83 5.27 -13.22 16.18
C VAL A 83 4.01 -12.82 15.43
N LEU A 84 3.30 -13.82 14.89
CA LEU A 84 2.04 -13.67 14.18
C LEU A 84 0.86 -14.06 15.09
N PRO A 85 -0.25 -13.29 15.09
CA PRO A 85 -1.53 -13.76 15.63
C PRO A 85 -1.97 -15.09 15.00
N ALA A 86 -2.75 -15.90 15.73
CA ALA A 86 -3.17 -17.22 15.26
C ALA A 86 -4.10 -17.16 14.04
N GLU A 87 -4.75 -16.01 13.85
CA GLU A 87 -5.73 -15.66 12.83
C GLU A 87 -5.10 -15.32 11.48
N VAL A 88 -3.78 -15.12 11.40
CA VAL A 88 -3.10 -14.67 10.18
C VAL A 88 -1.88 -15.52 9.82
N ILE A 89 -1.52 -15.51 8.54
CA ILE A 89 -0.24 -16.02 8.02
C ILE A 89 0.47 -14.94 7.23
N ILE A 90 1.77 -15.10 7.08
CA ILE A 90 2.55 -14.39 6.07
C ILE A 90 2.70 -15.27 4.81
N ALA A 91 2.51 -14.67 3.64
CA ALA A 91 2.64 -15.33 2.35
C ALA A 91 3.12 -14.34 1.28
N GLN A 92 3.33 -14.79 0.05
CA GLN A 92 3.66 -13.90 -1.07
C GLN A 92 2.49 -12.93 -1.31
N SER A 93 2.76 -11.63 -1.28
CA SER A 93 1.78 -10.57 -1.53
C SER A 93 1.28 -10.62 -2.97
N SER A 94 0.00 -10.29 -3.16
CA SER A 94 -0.58 -10.05 -4.49
C SER A 94 -0.20 -8.68 -5.06
N ILE A 95 0.30 -7.76 -4.22
CA ILE A 95 0.74 -6.43 -4.63
C ILE A 95 2.08 -6.55 -5.38
N PRO A 96 2.15 -6.13 -6.65
CA PRO A 96 3.37 -6.26 -7.45
C PRO A 96 4.57 -5.51 -6.84
N GLY A 97 5.69 -6.22 -6.66
CA GLY A 97 6.94 -5.64 -6.14
C GLY A 97 7.06 -5.57 -4.62
N GLU A 98 6.01 -5.92 -3.87
CA GLU A 98 5.96 -5.78 -2.40
C GLU A 98 6.49 -6.99 -1.62
N GLY A 99 6.82 -8.09 -2.29
CA GLY A 99 7.35 -9.30 -1.65
C GLY A 99 6.29 -10.02 -0.82
N LEU A 100 6.43 -10.02 0.50
CA LEU A 100 5.53 -10.72 1.42
C LEU A 100 4.38 -9.85 1.92
N GLY A 101 3.21 -10.45 2.13
CA GLY A 101 1.99 -9.83 2.66
C GLY A 101 1.37 -10.66 3.79
N ILE A 102 0.45 -10.06 4.55
CA ILE A 102 -0.32 -10.75 5.60
C ILE A 102 -1.67 -11.19 5.05
N PHE A 103 -2.04 -12.44 5.32
CA PHE A 103 -3.30 -13.03 4.89
C PHE A 103 -4.08 -13.59 6.09
N SER A 104 -5.40 -13.52 6.01
CA SER A 104 -6.30 -14.15 6.97
C SER A 104 -6.24 -15.68 6.87
N LYS A 105 -6.19 -16.38 8.01
CA LYS A 105 -6.40 -17.84 8.11
C LYS A 105 -7.83 -18.20 8.47
N THR A 106 -8.50 -17.27 9.14
CA THR A 106 -9.86 -17.42 9.64
C THR A 106 -10.66 -16.19 9.26
N TRP A 107 -11.97 -16.27 9.42
CA TRP A 107 -12.84 -15.11 9.29
C TRP A 107 -12.46 -14.02 10.30
N ILE A 108 -12.23 -12.80 9.82
CA ILE A 108 -12.04 -11.61 10.65
C ILE A 108 -13.32 -10.78 10.59
N LYS A 109 -13.87 -10.44 11.74
CA LYS A 109 -15.13 -9.69 11.81
C LYS A 109 -14.92 -8.22 11.45
N ALA A 110 -15.91 -7.62 10.80
CA ALA A 110 -15.97 -6.17 10.66
C ALA A 110 -15.83 -5.48 12.02
N GLY A 111 -15.03 -4.43 12.07
CA GLY A 111 -14.70 -3.68 13.28
C GLY A 111 -13.60 -4.29 14.15
N THR A 112 -12.98 -5.42 13.75
CA THR A 112 -11.81 -5.96 14.47
C THR A 112 -10.64 -4.99 14.38
N GLU A 113 -10.07 -4.63 15.52
CA GLU A 113 -8.92 -3.72 15.62
C GLU A 113 -7.62 -4.51 15.80
N MET A 114 -6.58 -4.09 15.07
CA MET A 114 -5.25 -4.68 15.06
C MET A 114 -4.25 -3.59 15.42
N GLY A 115 -3.45 -3.80 16.47
CA GLY A 115 -2.46 -2.81 16.88
C GLY A 115 -2.12 -2.82 18.37
N PRO A 116 -1.40 -1.78 18.82
CA PRO A 116 -1.03 -0.58 18.05
C PRO A 116 0.06 -0.84 17.00
N PHE A 117 0.06 -0.06 15.92
CA PHE A 117 1.17 0.03 14.97
C PHE A 117 2.36 0.72 15.66
N THR A 118 3.51 0.05 15.64
CA THR A 118 4.71 0.48 16.37
C THR A 118 5.81 0.90 15.42
N GLY A 119 6.50 1.98 15.77
CA GLY A 119 7.61 2.54 15.01
C GLY A 119 8.31 3.64 15.79
N ARG A 120 9.32 4.23 15.16
CA ARG A 120 10.00 5.42 15.68
C ARG A 120 9.12 6.65 15.48
N VAL A 121 9.03 7.50 16.50
CA VAL A 121 8.34 8.78 16.39
C VAL A 121 9.25 9.80 15.68
N ILE A 122 8.74 10.41 14.62
CA ILE A 122 9.44 11.41 13.80
C ILE A 122 8.62 12.70 13.79
N ALA A 123 9.26 13.83 14.11
CA ALA A 123 8.60 15.14 14.01
C ALA A 123 8.46 15.55 12.52
N PRO A 124 7.42 16.32 12.14
CA PRO A 124 7.17 16.69 10.75
C PRO A 124 8.35 17.36 10.03
N GLU A 125 9.13 18.18 10.75
CA GLU A 125 10.33 18.86 10.25
C GLU A 125 11.49 17.91 9.89
N HIS A 126 11.46 16.68 10.38
CA HIS A 126 12.50 15.66 10.15
C HIS A 126 12.09 14.60 9.13
N VAL A 127 10.91 14.75 8.51
CA VAL A 127 10.46 13.82 7.47
C VAL A 127 11.19 14.10 6.17
N ASP A 128 11.84 13.06 5.64
CA ASP A 128 12.49 13.10 4.33
C ASP A 128 11.47 12.74 3.25
N ILE A 129 11.00 13.76 2.53
CA ILE A 129 10.00 13.60 1.45
C ILE A 129 10.55 12.88 0.21
N CYS A 130 11.87 12.71 0.10
CA CYS A 130 12.50 12.01 -1.02
C CYS A 130 12.64 10.51 -0.78
N LYS A 131 12.24 10.01 0.40
CA LYS A 131 12.33 8.58 0.76
C LYS A 131 10.98 7.88 0.65
N ASN A 132 11.06 6.56 0.51
CA ASN A 132 9.91 5.69 0.55
C ASN A 132 9.32 5.64 1.97
N ASN A 133 8.14 6.24 2.15
CA ASN A 133 7.48 6.36 3.45
C ASN A 133 6.29 5.38 3.60
N ASN A 134 6.28 4.27 2.84
CA ASN A 134 5.18 3.28 2.84
C ASN A 134 4.92 2.60 4.20
N LEU A 135 5.85 2.72 5.15
CA LEU A 135 5.72 2.18 6.51
C LEU A 135 5.57 3.29 7.56
N MET A 136 5.06 4.44 7.13
CA MET A 136 4.89 5.62 7.96
C MET A 136 3.41 6.03 8.03
N TRP A 137 2.96 6.39 9.22
CA TRP A 137 1.61 6.93 9.45
C TRP A 137 1.64 8.23 10.24
N GLU A 138 0.81 9.19 9.82
CA GLU A 138 0.54 10.44 10.54
C GLU A 138 -0.28 10.17 11.81
N VAL A 139 0.11 10.84 12.89
CA VAL A 139 -0.72 11.02 14.09
C VAL A 139 -1.17 12.47 14.14
N PHE A 140 -2.48 12.69 14.21
CA PHE A 140 -3.10 14.00 14.18
C PHE A 140 -3.42 14.52 15.58
N ASN A 141 -3.41 15.84 15.72
CA ASN A 141 -3.99 16.57 16.85
C ASN A 141 -5.53 16.67 16.70
N GLU A 142 -6.19 17.10 17.77
CA GLU A 142 -7.64 17.34 17.78
C GLU A 142 -8.08 18.43 16.78
N ASP A 143 -7.18 19.37 16.45
CA ASP A 143 -7.39 20.42 15.47
C ASP A 143 -7.14 19.98 14.01
N GLY A 144 -6.82 18.70 13.80
CA GLY A 144 -6.54 18.12 12.47
C GLY A 144 -5.12 18.40 11.96
N THR A 145 -4.26 19.08 12.72
CA THR A 145 -2.85 19.25 12.35
C THR A 145 -2.05 17.97 12.61
N VAL A 146 -1.03 17.70 11.79
CA VAL A 146 -0.12 16.56 12.02
C VAL A 146 0.72 16.84 13.26
N ARG A 147 0.64 15.97 14.27
CA ARG A 147 1.44 16.04 15.49
C ARG A 147 2.84 15.46 15.27
N TYR A 148 2.90 14.24 14.76
CA TYR A 148 4.13 13.53 14.42
C TYR A 148 3.80 12.33 13.53
N PHE A 149 4.84 11.64 13.06
CA PHE A 149 4.74 10.41 12.27
C PHE A 149 5.26 9.22 13.07
N ILE A 150 4.70 8.04 12.82
CA ILE A 150 5.23 6.76 13.30
C ILE A 150 5.88 6.06 12.12
N ASP A 151 7.20 5.89 12.14
CA ASP A 151 8.02 5.27 11.09
C ASP A 151 8.48 3.87 11.51
N ALA A 152 7.98 2.84 10.83
CA ALA A 152 8.36 1.44 11.05
C ALA A 152 9.36 0.90 10.00
N SER A 153 10.06 1.78 9.27
CA SER A 153 11.06 1.38 8.25
C SER A 153 12.26 0.64 8.84
N GLN A 154 12.63 0.97 10.08
CA GLN A 154 13.77 0.37 10.78
C GLN A 154 13.48 -1.07 11.20
N GLU A 155 14.49 -1.94 11.10
CA GLU A 155 14.29 -3.38 11.30
C GLU A 155 13.91 -3.76 12.74
N ASP A 156 14.38 -3.00 13.72
CA ASP A 156 14.10 -3.17 15.15
C ASP A 156 12.64 -2.86 15.53
N HIS A 157 11.90 -2.19 14.65
CA HIS A 157 10.50 -1.86 14.86
C HIS A 157 9.54 -2.67 13.97
N ARG A 158 10.07 -3.59 13.16
CA ARG A 158 9.22 -4.43 12.30
C ARG A 158 8.38 -5.39 13.13
N SER A 159 7.07 -5.20 13.05
CA SER A 159 6.06 -6.14 13.54
C SER A 159 5.37 -6.82 12.36
N TRP A 160 4.52 -7.81 12.63
CA TRP A 160 3.72 -8.44 11.58
C TRP A 160 2.85 -7.42 10.82
N MET A 161 2.44 -6.33 11.48
CA MET A 161 1.66 -5.26 10.84
C MET A 161 2.45 -4.49 9.77
N THR A 162 3.79 -4.50 9.81
CA THR A 162 4.62 -3.87 8.76
C THR A 162 4.63 -4.64 7.44
N TYR A 163 4.09 -5.86 7.43
CA TYR A 163 3.90 -6.66 6.23
C TYR A 163 2.48 -6.53 5.65
N ILE A 164 1.57 -5.84 6.33
CA ILE A 164 0.26 -5.47 5.75
C ILE A 164 0.52 -4.40 4.68
N LYS A 165 -0.02 -4.60 3.48
CA LYS A 165 0.24 -3.72 2.33
C LYS A 165 -0.81 -2.65 2.19
N CYS A 166 -0.44 -1.55 1.53
CA CYS A 166 -1.40 -0.51 1.20
C CYS A 166 -2.35 -1.03 0.11
N ALA A 167 -3.65 -0.82 0.31
CA ALA A 167 -4.63 -1.02 -0.75
C ALA A 167 -4.38 0.02 -1.86
N ARG A 168 -4.52 -0.40 -3.11
CA ARG A 168 -4.33 0.46 -4.30
C ARG A 168 -5.63 1.12 -4.74
N ASN A 169 -6.76 0.54 -4.33
CA ASN A 169 -8.11 0.99 -4.67
C ASN A 169 -9.10 0.53 -3.58
N GLU A 170 -10.28 1.15 -3.56
CA GLU A 170 -11.32 0.87 -2.57
C GLU A 170 -11.89 -0.56 -2.64
N GLN A 171 -11.77 -1.23 -3.78
CA GLN A 171 -12.37 -2.57 -3.98
C GLN A 171 -11.58 -3.67 -3.27
N GLU A 172 -10.26 -3.51 -3.16
CA GLU A 172 -9.39 -4.45 -2.46
C GLU A 172 -9.10 -4.04 -1.02
N GLN A 173 -9.45 -2.80 -0.64
CA GLN A 173 -9.30 -2.31 0.72
C GLN A 173 -10.22 -3.09 1.66
N ASN A 174 -9.65 -3.70 2.68
CA ASN A 174 -10.42 -4.38 3.73
C ASN A 174 -10.02 -3.94 5.14
N LEU A 175 -8.99 -3.10 5.26
CA LEU A 175 -8.61 -2.42 6.49
C LEU A 175 -8.60 -0.89 6.30
N GLU A 176 -8.98 -0.17 7.35
CA GLU A 176 -8.77 1.27 7.46
C GLU A 176 -7.80 1.60 8.59
N VAL A 177 -7.04 2.69 8.41
CA VAL A 177 -6.23 3.27 9.48
C VAL A 177 -7.11 4.07 10.42
N VAL A 178 -7.06 3.75 11.71
CA VAL A 178 -7.75 4.49 12.77
C VAL A 178 -6.78 4.96 13.84
N GLN A 179 -6.95 6.20 14.29
CA GLN A 179 -6.20 6.73 15.42
C GLN A 179 -7.05 6.62 16.68
N ILE A 180 -6.52 5.96 17.71
CA ILE A 180 -7.13 5.86 19.04
C ILE A 180 -6.15 6.50 20.03
N GLY A 181 -6.51 7.71 20.50
CA GLY A 181 -5.62 8.54 21.30
C GLY A 181 -4.40 8.97 20.49
N THR A 182 -3.22 8.51 20.89
CA THR A 182 -1.92 8.82 20.26
C THR A 182 -1.35 7.66 19.44
N SER A 183 -2.13 6.60 19.28
CA SER A 183 -1.71 5.34 18.68
C SER A 183 -2.51 5.05 17.41
N ILE A 184 -1.85 4.40 16.46
CA ILE A 184 -2.44 3.98 15.19
C ILE A 184 -2.82 2.51 15.28
N PHE A 185 -4.01 2.18 14.78
CA PHE A 185 -4.52 0.83 14.65
C PHE A 185 -5.04 0.62 13.23
N TYR A 186 -5.12 -0.64 12.82
CA TYR A 186 -5.86 -1.01 11.61
C TYR A 186 -7.17 -1.65 12.02
N LYS A 187 -8.24 -1.28 11.33
CA LYS A 187 -9.58 -1.78 11.64
C LYS A 187 -10.19 -2.41 10.40
N ALA A 188 -10.75 -3.60 10.56
CA ALA A 188 -11.51 -4.26 9.49
C ALA A 188 -12.76 -3.43 9.16
N ILE A 189 -12.88 -2.96 7.93
CA ILE A 189 -14.08 -2.22 7.47
C ILE A 189 -15.23 -3.16 7.10
N GLU A 190 -14.90 -4.41 6.80
CA GLU A 190 -15.85 -5.45 6.45
C GLU A 190 -15.45 -6.81 7.04
N MET A 191 -16.28 -7.81 6.82
CA MET A 191 -15.96 -9.18 7.20
C MET A 191 -14.97 -9.76 6.20
N ILE A 192 -13.78 -10.14 6.66
CA ILE A 192 -12.69 -10.65 5.81
C ILE A 192 -12.71 -12.19 5.84
N PRO A 193 -12.98 -12.88 4.71
CA PRO A 193 -12.89 -14.33 4.61
C PRO A 193 -11.46 -14.85 4.83
N PRO A 194 -11.27 -16.16 5.13
CA PRO A 194 -9.97 -16.81 5.05
C PRO A 194 -9.30 -16.66 3.67
N ASP A 195 -7.98 -16.76 3.64
CA ASP A 195 -7.12 -16.69 2.46
C ASP A 195 -7.21 -15.36 1.69
N GLN A 196 -7.62 -14.28 2.37
CA GLN A 196 -7.62 -12.92 1.81
C GLN A 196 -6.43 -12.13 2.33
N GLU A 197 -5.79 -11.37 1.45
CA GLU A 197 -4.71 -10.46 1.84
C GLU A 197 -5.29 -9.28 2.61
N LEU A 198 -4.65 -8.92 3.71
CA LEU A 198 -4.97 -7.73 4.49
C LEU A 198 -4.36 -6.51 3.81
N LEU A 199 -5.21 -5.60 3.35
CA LEU A 199 -4.85 -4.41 2.60
C LEU A 199 -5.45 -3.17 3.25
N VAL A 200 -4.58 -2.24 3.63
CA VAL A 200 -4.93 -1.08 4.45
C VAL A 200 -4.85 0.22 3.66
N TRP A 201 -5.79 1.13 3.91
CA TRP A 201 -5.67 2.52 3.46
C TRP A 201 -6.31 3.46 4.49
N TYR A 202 -6.22 4.76 4.26
CA TYR A 202 -7.00 5.72 5.05
C TYR A 202 -8.49 5.45 4.88
N GLY A 203 -9.25 5.67 5.95
CA GLY A 203 -10.71 5.70 5.87
C GLY A 203 -11.19 6.87 5.02
N ASN A 204 -12.33 6.70 4.36
CA ASN A 204 -12.95 7.74 3.53
C ASN A 204 -13.61 8.79 4.45
N SER A 205 -12.82 9.74 4.95
CA SER A 205 -13.28 10.84 5.80
C SER A 205 -13.46 12.12 4.99
N HIS A 206 -14.26 13.06 5.49
CA HIS A 206 -14.53 14.35 4.80
C HIS A 206 -13.28 15.21 4.51
N ASN A 207 -12.10 14.82 4.99
CA ASN A 207 -10.84 15.52 4.82
C ASN A 207 -9.84 14.78 3.90
N THR A 208 -10.33 13.88 3.05
CA THR A 208 -9.53 13.23 2.00
C THR A 208 -9.92 13.75 0.62
N PHE A 209 -8.96 14.18 -0.18
CA PHE A 209 -9.15 14.46 -1.61
C PHE A 209 -8.52 13.33 -2.42
N LEU A 210 -9.30 12.65 -3.26
CA LEU A 210 -8.85 11.46 -4.00
C LEU A 210 -8.26 10.36 -3.09
N GLY A 211 -8.78 10.22 -1.86
CA GLY A 211 -8.27 9.27 -0.87
C GLY A 211 -6.95 9.68 -0.19
N ILE A 212 -6.43 10.88 -0.46
CA ILE A 212 -5.23 11.44 0.18
C ILE A 212 -5.65 12.33 1.35
N PRO A 213 -5.20 12.06 2.58
CA PRO A 213 -5.54 12.88 3.74
C PRO A 213 -4.91 14.26 3.69
N GLY A 214 -5.61 15.27 4.21
CA GLY A 214 -5.05 16.62 4.45
C GLY A 214 -4.94 17.52 3.23
N VAL A 215 -5.44 17.09 2.07
CA VAL A 215 -5.63 17.95 0.91
C VAL A 215 -6.99 18.64 1.06
N PRO A 216 -7.06 19.99 1.14
CA PRO A 216 -8.32 20.69 1.21
C PRO A 216 -9.17 20.31 0.00
N GLY A 217 -10.30 19.66 0.24
CA GLY A 217 -11.27 19.42 -0.82
C GLY A 217 -11.65 20.76 -1.46
N LEU A 218 -11.78 20.78 -2.78
CA LEU A 218 -12.21 21.97 -3.56
C LEU A 218 -13.56 22.55 -3.09
N GLU A 219 -14.26 21.87 -2.18
CA GLU A 219 -15.51 22.28 -1.55
C GLU A 219 -15.32 23.39 -0.50
N GLU A 220 -14.15 23.54 0.13
CA GLU A 220 -13.90 24.60 1.14
C GLU A 220 -13.75 26.00 0.52
N GLU A 221 -13.30 26.10 -0.73
CA GLU A 221 -13.15 27.39 -1.44
C GLU A 221 -14.50 28.08 -1.72
N GLN A 222 -15.60 27.32 -1.80
CA GLN A 222 -16.92 27.89 -2.12
C GLN A 222 -17.63 28.55 -0.92
N LYS A 223 -17.21 28.26 0.32
CA LYS A 223 -17.79 28.91 1.52
C LYS A 223 -17.09 30.23 1.88
N LYS A 224 -15.82 30.44 1.51
CA LYS A 224 -15.11 31.71 1.76
C LYS A 224 -15.56 32.85 0.84
N ASN A 225 -16.02 32.57 -0.37
CA ASN A 225 -16.45 33.61 -1.32
C ASN A 225 -17.87 34.16 -1.11
N LYS A 226 -18.63 33.69 -0.11
CA LYS A 226 -20.00 34.19 0.18
C LYS A 226 -20.11 35.10 1.42
N HIS A 227 -19.01 35.39 2.12
CA HIS A 227 -19.03 36.31 3.28
C HIS A 227 -18.34 37.65 3.04
N GLY A 228 -17.97 37.95 1.79
CA GLY A 228 -17.27 39.19 1.41
C GLY A 228 -18.11 40.17 0.59
N ILE A 229 -19.33 40.50 1.00
CA ILE A 229 -20.03 41.70 0.48
C ILE A 229 -20.64 42.46 1.66
N ILE A 230 -19.84 43.33 2.27
CA ILE A 230 -20.33 44.41 3.12
C ILE A 230 -20.73 45.55 2.17
N PRO A 231 -21.97 46.05 2.16
CA PRO A 231 -22.25 47.29 1.47
C PRO A 231 -21.66 48.44 2.31
N LEU A 232 -20.63 49.10 1.76
CA LEU A 232 -20.21 50.42 2.21
C LEU A 232 -21.41 51.37 2.09
N GLY A 233 -21.71 52.06 3.19
CA GLY A 233 -22.80 53.02 3.26
C GLY A 233 -22.65 54.20 2.30
N SER A 234 -23.78 54.85 2.06
CA SER A 234 -23.83 56.18 1.46
C SER A 234 -24.68 57.08 2.36
N SER A 235 -24.16 58.30 2.50
CA SER A 235 -24.46 59.41 3.40
C SER A 235 -25.91 59.83 3.57
#